data_AF-A0A953S2U1-F1
#
_entry.id   AF-A0A953S2U1-F1
#
_cell.length_a   1.000
_cell.length_b   1.000
_cell.length_c   1.000
_cell.angle_alpha   90.00
_cell.angle_beta   90.00
_cell.angle_gamma   90.00
#
_symmetry.space_group_name_H-M   'P 1'
#
loop_
_entity.id
_entity.type
_entity.pdbx_description
1 polymer ?
#
loop_
_entity_poly.entity_id
_entity_poly.type
_entity_poly.pdbx_seq_one_letter_code
_entity_poly.pdbx_strand_id
1 'polypeptide(L)' 'MSRKPRVQRTPEEKWQIVLEGLKSGNVAETCRKYEIAPNLYYRWKDEVEAGA' A
#
# COMPACT_ATOMS: atom_id res chain seq x y z
N MET A 1 4.64 24.51 -2.41
CA MET A 1 4.73 23.03 -2.26
C MET A 1 3.55 22.39 -2.96
N SER A 2 3.72 21.99 -4.22
CA SER A 2 2.68 21.31 -4.99
C SER A 2 2.41 19.94 -4.38
N ARG A 3 1.20 19.71 -3.89
CA ARG A 3 0.75 18.38 -3.46
C ARG A 3 0.82 17.49 -4.69
N LYS A 4 1.70 16.47 -4.68
CA LYS A 4 1.72 15.43 -5.72
C LYS A 4 0.27 14.96 -5.94
N PRO A 5 -0.23 14.90 -7.19
CA PRO A 5 -1.58 14.46 -7.45
C PRO A 5 -1.78 13.08 -6.81
N ARG A 6 -2.94 12.87 -6.20
CA ARG A 6 -3.30 11.56 -5.66
C ARG A 6 -3.30 10.57 -6.81
N VAL A 7 -2.26 9.74 -6.87
CA VAL A 7 -2.20 8.61 -7.81
C VAL A 7 -3.42 7.75 -7.54
N GLN A 8 -4.36 7.72 -8.49
CA GLN A 8 -5.55 6.89 -8.42
C GLN A 8 -5.12 5.45 -8.70
N ARG A 9 -4.74 4.74 -7.63
CA ARG A 9 -4.46 3.30 -7.71
C ARG A 9 -5.76 2.53 -7.66
N THR A 10 -5.94 1.59 -8.58
CA THR A 10 -7.09 0.68 -8.60
C THR A 10 -7.09 -0.18 -7.35
N PRO A 11 -8.26 -0.66 -6.88
CA PRO A 11 -8.34 -1.53 -5.72
C PRO A 11 -7.49 -2.80 -5.87
N GLU A 12 -7.42 -3.41 -7.06
CA GLU A 12 -6.55 -4.57 -7.34
C GLU A 12 -5.07 -4.29 -7.08
N GLU A 13 -4.59 -3.14 -7.55
CA GLU A 13 -3.19 -2.74 -7.38
C GLU A 13 -2.85 -2.52 -5.90
N LYS A 14 -3.78 -1.94 -5.13
CA LYS A 14 -3.65 -1.80 -3.67
C LYS A 14 -3.54 -3.16 -2.98
N TRP A 15 -4.39 -4.11 -3.35
CA TRP A 15 -4.40 -5.46 -2.79
C TRP A 15 -3.12 -6.23 -3.10
N GLN A 16 -2.62 -6.15 -4.34
CA GLN A 16 -1.33 -6.77 -4.70
C GLN A 16 -0.17 -6.20 -3.87
N ILE A 17 -0.15 -4.88 -3.64
CA ILE A 17 0.92 -4.24 -2.87
C ILE A 17 0.88 -4.69 -1.40
N VAL A 18 -0.31 -4.79 -0.79
CA VAL A 18 -0.47 -5.31 0.58
C VAL A 18 -0.04 -6.77 0.67
N LEU A 19 -0.48 -7.61 -0.27
CA LEU A 19 -0.08 -9.04 -0.31
C LEU A 19 1.42 -9.20 -0.49
N GLU A 20 2.07 -8.41 -1.35
CA GLU A 20 3.51 -8.45 -1.54
C GLU A 20 4.26 -8.01 -0.29
N GLY A 21 3.81 -6.94 0.38
CA GLY A 21 4.43 -6.49 1.63
C GLY A 21 4.23 -7.48 2.80
N LEU A 22 3.08 -8.16 2.87
CA LEU A 22 2.84 -9.24 3.82
C LEU A 22 3.71 -10.46 3.53
N LYS A 23 3.83 -10.86 2.26
CA LYS A 23 4.63 -12.01 1.83
C LYS A 23 6.13 -11.77 1.99
N SER A 24 6.59 -10.56 1.69
CA SER A 24 8.00 -10.18 1.81
C SER A 24 8.39 -9.81 3.25
N GLY A 25 7.41 -9.56 4.13
CA GLY A 25 7.63 -9.12 5.51
C GLY A 25 8.21 -7.70 5.66
N ASN A 26 8.52 -7.02 4.55
CA ASN A 26 9.17 -5.72 4.54
C ASN A 26 8.30 -4.65 3.88
N VAL A 27 7.47 -4.01 4.70
CA VAL A 27 6.59 -2.92 4.30
C VAL A 27 7.37 -1.72 3.74
N ALA A 28 8.55 -1.41 4.28
CA ALA A 28 9.33 -0.24 3.88
C ALA A 28 9.88 -0.38 2.46
N GLU A 29 10.34 -1.58 2.09
CA GLU A 29 10.80 -1.87 0.73
C GLU A 29 9.65 -1.84 -0.26
N THR A 30 8.51 -2.46 0.06
CA THR A 30 7.30 -2.38 -0.75
C THR A 30 6.84 -0.93 -0.92
N CYS A 31 6.88 -0.12 0.15
CA CYS A 31 6.49 1.29 0.06
C CYS A 31 7.39 2.10 -0.86
N ARG A 32 8.71 1.82 -0.87
CA ARG A 32 9.65 2.45 -1.78
C ARG A 32 9.46 1.98 -3.22
N LYS A 33 9.29 0.67 -3.44
CA LYS A 33 9.13 0.05 -4.75
C LYS A 33 7.89 0.57 -5.49
N TYR A 34 6.78 0.70 -4.76
CA TYR A 34 5.51 1.14 -5.33
C TYR A 34 5.26 2.64 -5.20
N GLU A 35 6.23 3.39 -4.66
CA GLU A 35 6.09 4.82 -4.30
C GLU A 35 4.77 5.09 -3.54
N ILE A 36 4.51 4.28 -2.50
CA ILE A 36 3.34 4.45 -1.63
C ILE A 36 3.78 4.98 -0.27
N ALA A 37 2.90 5.75 0.35
CA ALA A 37 3.13 6.17 1.72
C ALA A 37 2.94 4.96 2.66
N PRO A 38 3.82 4.75 3.64
CA PRO A 38 3.66 3.67 4.62
C PRO A 38 2.33 3.80 5.38
N ASN A 39 1.89 5.02 5.67
CA ASN A 39 0.59 5.27 6.30
C ASN A 39 -0.61 4.74 5.47
N LEU A 40 -0.48 4.73 4.14
CA LEU A 40 -1.50 4.21 3.24
C LEU A 40 -1.46 2.68 3.19
N TYR A 41 -0.26 2.09 3.20
CA TYR A 41 -0.06 0.64 3.28
C TYR A 41 -0.71 0.08 4.54
N TYR A 42 -0.43 0.66 5.72
CA TYR A 42 -1.00 0.18 6.98
C TYR A 42 -2.52 0.25 6.97
N ARG A 43 -3.10 1.29 6.36
CA ARG A 43 -4.54 1.40 6.21
C ARG A 43 -5.13 0.29 5.34
N TRP A 44 -4.49 -0.05 4.22
CA TRP A 44 -4.93 -1.16 3.38
C TRP A 44 -4.70 -2.51 4.02
N LYS A 45 -3.59 -2.68 4.76
CA LYS A 45 -3.31 -3.88 5.55
C LYS A 45 -4.42 -4.09 6.58
N ASP A 46 -4.81 -3.04 7.29
CA ASP A 46 -5.90 -3.06 8.25
C ASP A 46 -7.22 -3.45 7.60
N GLU A 47 -7.57 -2.91 6.42
CA GLU A 47 -8.80 -3.32 5.70
C GLU A 47 -8.76 -4.79 5.25
N VAL A 48 -7.59 -5.31 4.85
CA VAL A 48 -7.42 -6.71 4.46
C VAL A 48 -7.44 -7.65 5.68
N GLU A 49 -6.84 -7.24 6.79
CA GLU A 49 -6.75 -8.00 8.04
C GLU A 49 -8.06 -7.96 8.83
N ALA A 50 -8.79 -6.85 8.75
CA ALA A 50 -10.16 -6.72 9.26
C ALA A 50 -11.17 -7.55 8.46
N GLY A 51 -10.80 -7.98 7.24
CA GLY A 51 -11.50 -9.04 6.52
C GLY A 51 -12.98 -8.73 6.21
N ALA A 52 -13.22 -7.78 5.31
CA ALA A 52 -14.53 -7.43 4.74
C ALA A 52 -15.50 -6.65 5.63
#